data_AF-T1AAI5-F1
#
_entry.id   AF-T1AAI5-F1
#
_cell.length_a   1.000
_cell.length_b   1.000
_cell.length_c   1.000
_cell.angle_alpha   90.00
_cell.angle_beta   90.00
_cell.angle_gamma   90.00
#
_symmetry.space_group_name_H-M   'P 1'
#
loop_
_entity.id
_entity.type
_entity.pdbx_description
1 polymer ?
#
loop_
_entity_poly.entity_id
_entity_poly.type
_entity_poly.pdbx_seq_one_letter_code
_entity_poly.pdbx_strand_id
1 'polypeptide(L)'
;MMTAAPDPPLAAAETVSPDHAQIIRLLDDAPMRLPHYLAWALASGGTLITGLAVFMLGISMPLLVRDLALSPLQTGLVAAALFAGGVPGGALGGWLADRIGRKPVFLLDMGLLAVAAMVSALTWDAWLLIAAQCVVG
;
A
#
# COMPACT_ATOMS: atom_id res chain seq x y z
N MET A 1 -47.13 57.70 2.76
CA MET A 1 -47.48 56.64 1.80
C MET A 1 -46.33 56.54 0.81
N MET A 2 -45.30 55.74 1.14
CA MET A 2 -44.09 55.55 0.33
C MET A 2 -43.97 54.04 0.14
N THR A 3 -44.30 53.58 -1.06
CA THR A 3 -44.43 52.16 -1.41
C THR A 3 -43.05 51.53 -1.49
N ALA A 4 -42.75 50.57 -0.61
CA ALA A 4 -41.57 49.72 -0.74
C ALA A 4 -41.67 48.95 -2.07
N ALA A 5 -40.60 48.99 -2.86
CA ALA A 5 -40.46 48.16 -4.05
C ALA A 5 -40.46 46.67 -3.63
N PRO A 6 -41.09 45.77 -4.41
CA PRO A 6 -41.09 44.35 -4.09
C PRO A 6 -39.68 43.77 -4.16
N ASP A 7 -39.32 42.95 -3.16
CA ASP A 7 -38.07 42.22 -3.14
C ASP A 7 -37.92 41.39 -4.43
N PRO A 8 -36.74 41.38 -5.07
CA PRO A 8 -36.53 40.57 -6.25
C PRO A 8 -36.77 39.09 -5.91
N PRO A 9 -37.44 38.33 -6.80
CA PRO A 9 -37.74 36.93 -6.55
C PRO A 9 -36.43 36.19 -6.31
N LEU A 10 -36.38 35.39 -5.25
CA LEU A 10 -35.27 34.52 -4.87
C LEU A 10 -34.77 33.81 -6.14
N ALA A 11 -33.70 34.37 -6.73
CA ALA A 11 -33.06 33.82 -7.89
C ALA A 11 -32.69 32.40 -7.50
N ALA A 12 -33.26 31.46 -8.26
CA ALA A 12 -33.11 30.02 -8.09
C ALA A 12 -31.70 29.71 -7.62
N ALA A 13 -31.59 28.97 -6.52
CA ALA A 13 -30.34 28.53 -5.91
C ALA A 13 -29.32 28.20 -7.00
N GLU A 14 -28.49 29.19 -7.31
CA GLU A 14 -27.48 29.07 -8.34
C GLU A 14 -26.50 28.09 -7.73
N THR A 15 -26.47 26.87 -8.27
CA THR A 15 -25.47 25.88 -7.90
C THR A 15 -24.14 26.40 -8.42
N VAL A 16 -23.56 27.37 -7.72
CA VAL A 16 -22.24 27.93 -7.98
C VAL A 16 -21.29 26.76 -7.82
N SER A 17 -20.86 26.20 -8.95
CA SER A 17 -19.74 25.27 -8.98
C SER A 17 -18.56 26.01 -8.34
N PRO A 18 -18.02 25.55 -7.20
CA PRO A 18 -17.00 26.29 -6.49
C PRO A 18 -15.79 26.53 -7.40
N ASP A 19 -15.26 27.75 -7.38
CA ASP A 19 -14.06 28.10 -8.13
C ASP A 19 -12.89 27.18 -7.71
N HIS A 20 -12.03 26.79 -8.64
CA HIS A 20 -10.93 25.85 -8.35
C HIS A 20 -10.02 26.40 -7.24
N ALA A 21 -9.79 27.71 -7.25
CA ALA A 21 -9.02 28.39 -6.21
C ALA A 21 -9.67 28.28 -4.81
N GLN A 22 -11.01 28.24 -4.75
CA GLN A 22 -11.76 28.08 -3.50
C GLN A 22 -11.70 26.62 -3.00
N ILE A 23 -11.80 25.63 -3.88
CA ILE A 23 -11.64 24.21 -3.52
C ILE A 23 -10.25 23.95 -2.94
N ILE A 24 -9.20 24.49 -3.58
CA ILE A 24 -7.81 24.34 -3.11
C ILE A 24 -7.64 24.97 -1.72
N ARG A 25 -8.14 26.19 -1.51
CA ARG A 25 -8.10 26.85 -0.19
C ARG A 25 -8.81 26.04 0.89
N LEU A 26 -9.99 25.49 0.59
CA LEU A 26 -10.74 24.64 1.52
C LEU A 26 -10.01 23.34 1.88
N LEU A 27 -9.24 22.77 0.94
CA LEU A 27 -8.38 21.61 1.19
C LEU A 27 -7.15 21.97 2.02
N ASP A 28 -6.51 23.11 1.73
CA ASP A 28 -5.33 23.59 2.45
C ASP A 28 -5.65 23.99 3.89
N ASP A 29 -6.80 24.62 4.12
CA ASP A 29 -7.26 25.05 5.45
C ASP A 29 -7.92 23.92 6.26
N ALA A 30 -8.14 22.74 5.65
CA ALA A 30 -8.77 21.62 6.33
C ALA A 30 -7.87 21.09 7.47
N PRO A 31 -8.38 21.00 8.71
CA PRO A 31 -7.57 20.52 9.81
C PRO A 31 -7.25 19.03 9.65
N MET A 32 -5.96 18.67 9.77
CA MET A 32 -5.53 17.28 9.76
C MET A 32 -6.06 16.56 11.00
N ARG A 33 -7.07 15.73 10.78
CA ARG A 33 -7.67 14.90 11.84
C ARG A 33 -6.85 13.63 12.08
N LEU A 34 -6.96 13.08 13.30
CA LEU A 34 -6.35 11.81 13.70
C LEU A 34 -6.47 10.66 12.67
N PRO A 35 -7.62 10.41 12.00
CA PRO A 35 -7.69 9.37 10.96
C PRO A 35 -6.71 9.58 9.80
N HIS A 36 -6.34 10.81 9.44
CA HIS A 36 -5.34 11.07 8.41
C HIS A 36 -3.94 10.68 8.89
N TYR A 37 -3.58 11.06 10.12
CA TYR A 37 -2.33 10.64 10.73
C TYR A 37 -2.26 9.12 10.92
N LEU A 38 -3.38 8.48 11.29
CA LEU A 38 -3.44 7.04 11.42
C LEU A 38 -3.30 6.35 10.06
N ALA A 39 -3.97 6.84 9.02
CA ALA A 39 -3.82 6.31 7.66
C ALA A 39 -2.38 6.47 7.15
N TRP A 40 -1.76 7.62 7.41
CA TRP A 40 -0.35 7.86 7.10
C TRP A 40 0.59 6.94 7.88
N ALA A 41 0.35 6.74 9.18
CA ALA A 41 1.16 5.87 10.02
C ALA A 41 1.01 4.40 9.62
N LEU A 42 -0.21 3.94 9.30
CA LEU A 42 -0.45 2.59 8.81
C LEU A 42 0.21 2.34 7.45
N ALA A 43 0.11 3.30 6.52
CA ALA A 43 0.76 3.20 5.22
C ALA A 43 2.29 3.15 5.36
N SER A 44 2.87 4.05 6.16
CA SER A 44 4.29 4.07 6.47
C SER A 44 4.75 2.78 7.18
N GLY A 45 3.92 2.26 8.08
CA GLY A 45 4.15 1.00 8.78
C GLY A 45 4.18 -0.20 7.83
N GLY A 46 3.29 -0.25 6.84
CA GLY A 46 3.31 -1.28 5.80
C GLY A 46 4.63 -1.29 5.03
N THR A 47 5.10 -0.12 4.59
CA THR A 47 6.40 0.03 3.92
C THR A 47 7.57 -0.38 4.83
N LEU A 48 7.47 -0.12 6.13
CA LEU A 48 8.49 -0.54 7.10
C LEU A 48 8.52 -2.07 7.27
N ILE A 49 7.36 -2.72 7.31
CA ILE A 49 7.27 -4.18 7.44
C ILE A 49 7.86 -4.88 6.21
N THR A 50 7.60 -4.39 4.99
CA THR A 50 8.25 -4.96 3.79
C THR A 50 9.77 -4.77 3.82
N GLY A 51 10.27 -3.59 4.22
CA GLY A 51 11.70 -3.37 4.41
C GLY A 51 12.32 -4.30 5.46
N LEU A 52 11.60 -4.56 6.55
CA LEU A 52 12.00 -5.51 7.58
C LEU A 52 12.06 -6.95 7.04
N ALA A 53 11.14 -7.36 6.17
CA ALA A 53 11.16 -8.68 5.55
C ALA A 53 12.42 -8.89 4.70
N VAL A 54 12.80 -7.89 3.88
CA VAL A 54 14.04 -7.92 3.09
C VAL A 54 15.27 -8.00 3.98
N PHE A 55 15.29 -7.19 5.05
CA PHE A 55 16.40 -7.19 6.01
C PHE A 55 16.54 -8.53 6.74
N MET A 56 15.43 -9.11 7.20
CA MET A 56 15.39 -10.41 7.85
C MET A 56 15.84 -11.52 6.91
N LEU A 57 15.46 -11.48 5.63
CA LEU A 57 15.96 -12.43 4.63
C LEU A 57 17.49 -12.36 4.53
N GLY A 58 18.06 -11.15 4.47
CA GLY A 58 19.52 -10.95 4.44
C GLY A 58 20.25 -11.55 5.66
N ILE A 59 19.70 -11.38 6.87
CA ILE A 59 20.27 -11.94 8.10
C ILE A 59 20.11 -13.47 8.16
N SER A 60 18.98 -13.99 7.69
CA SER A 60 18.65 -15.41 7.78
C SER A 60 19.28 -16.25 6.66
N MET A 61 19.69 -15.66 5.55
CA MET A 61 20.30 -16.35 4.41
C MET A 61 21.40 -17.35 4.78
N PRO A 62 22.42 -17.01 5.61
CA PRO A 62 23.45 -17.96 5.99
C PRO A 62 22.92 -19.20 6.71
N LEU A 63 21.87 -19.03 7.53
CA LEU A 63 21.19 -20.13 8.23
C LEU A 63 20.39 -20.98 7.23
N LEU A 64 19.65 -20.35 6.32
CA LEU A 64 18.89 -21.04 5.27
C LEU A 64 19.80 -21.88 4.36
N VAL A 65 20.96 -21.35 3.98
CA VAL A 65 21.96 -22.09 3.18
C VAL A 65 22.45 -23.34 3.91
N ARG A 66 22.71 -23.21 5.21
CA ARG A 66 23.18 -24.33 6.04
C ARG A 66 22.10 -25.38 6.27
N ASP A 67 20.90 -24.94 6.62
CA ASP A 67 19.83 -25.82 7.11
C ASP A 67 19.05 -26.49 5.96
N LEU A 68 18.89 -25.81 4.80
CA LEU A 68 18.27 -26.39 3.59
C LEU A 68 19.29 -26.90 2.57
N ALA A 69 20.60 -26.83 2.87
CA ALA A 69 21.68 -27.20 1.95
C ALA A 69 21.55 -26.54 0.55
N LEU A 70 21.27 -25.24 0.53
CA LEU A 70 21.02 -24.51 -0.72
C LEU A 70 22.27 -24.46 -1.60
N SER A 71 22.09 -24.77 -2.88
CA SER A 71 23.11 -24.53 -3.89
C SER A 71 23.29 -23.02 -4.14
N PRO A 72 24.46 -22.56 -4.65
CA PRO A 72 24.69 -21.15 -4.95
C PRO A 72 23.63 -20.53 -5.87
N LEU A 73 23.12 -21.32 -6.83
CA LEU A 73 22.05 -20.92 -7.72
C LEU A 73 20.74 -20.69 -6.95
N GLN A 74 20.36 -21.61 -6.06
CA GLN A 74 19.13 -21.49 -5.26
C GLN A 74 19.21 -20.28 -4.32
N THR A 75 20.33 -20.05 -3.66
CA THR A 75 20.53 -18.87 -2.81
C THR A 75 20.33 -17.57 -3.59
N GLY A 76 20.91 -17.49 -4.79
CA GLY A 76 20.71 -16.36 -5.69
C GLY A 76 19.25 -16.21 -6.13
N LEU A 77 18.57 -17.32 -6.43
CA LEU A 77 17.15 -17.33 -6.80
C LEU A 77 16.23 -16.89 -5.66
N VAL A 78 16.48 -17.29 -4.42
CA VAL A 78 15.69 -16.85 -3.26
C VAL A 78 15.80 -15.33 -3.09
N ALA A 79 17.02 -14.77 -3.19
CA ALA A 79 17.22 -13.32 -3.10
C ALA A 79 16.60 -12.56 -4.28
N ALA A 80 16.74 -13.10 -5.50
CA ALA A 80 16.17 -12.49 -6.70
C ALA A 80 14.64 -12.59 -6.74
N ALA A 81 14.05 -13.67 -6.21
CA ALA A 81 12.61 -13.91 -6.22
C ALA A 81 11.84 -12.79 -5.54
N LEU A 82 12.35 -12.27 -4.42
CA LEU A 82 11.74 -11.13 -3.74
C LEU A 82 11.63 -9.89 -4.65
N PHE A 83 12.66 -9.56 -5.40
CA PHE A 83 12.57 -8.44 -6.35
C PHE A 83 11.75 -8.78 -7.59
N ALA A 84 11.81 -10.04 -8.04
CA ALA A 84 11.04 -10.53 -9.18
C ALA A 84 9.53 -10.52 -8.92
N GLY A 85 9.11 -10.72 -7.66
CA GLY A 85 7.73 -10.57 -7.20
C GLY A 85 7.30 -9.11 -7.11
N GLY A 86 8.14 -8.27 -6.48
CA GLY A 86 7.71 -6.91 -6.14
C GLY A 86 7.58 -5.95 -7.31
N VAL A 87 8.33 -6.14 -8.40
CA VAL A 87 8.17 -5.33 -9.60
C VAL A 87 6.77 -5.50 -10.23
N PRO A 88 6.35 -6.71 -10.63
CA PRO A 88 4.99 -6.93 -11.13
C PRO A 88 3.93 -6.75 -10.04
N GLY A 89 4.22 -7.12 -8.79
CA GLY A 89 3.34 -6.95 -7.64
C GLY A 89 2.97 -5.48 -7.41
N GLY A 90 3.95 -4.59 -7.42
CA GLY A 90 3.73 -3.15 -7.29
C GLY A 90 2.94 -2.55 -8.46
N ALA A 91 3.20 -2.99 -9.69
CA ALA A 91 2.45 -2.54 -10.87
C ALA A 91 0.98 -2.99 -10.83
N LEU A 92 0.75 -4.27 -10.52
CA LEU A 92 -0.59 -4.83 -10.37
C LEU A 92 -1.33 -4.25 -9.17
N GLY A 93 -0.64 -4.08 -8.04
CA GLY A 93 -1.17 -3.48 -6.82
C GLY A 93 -1.57 -2.03 -7.04
N GLY A 94 -0.75 -1.24 -7.74
CA GLY A 94 -1.10 0.13 -8.13
C GLY A 94 -2.35 0.19 -9.00
N TRP A 95 -2.37 -0.60 -10.08
CA TRP A 95 -3.53 -0.68 -10.98
C TRP A 95 -4.80 -1.11 -10.25
N LEU A 96 -4.70 -2.09 -9.35
CA LEU A 96 -5.82 -2.57 -8.55
C LEU A 96 -6.28 -1.50 -7.55
N ALA A 97 -5.35 -0.79 -6.92
CA ALA A 97 -5.64 0.26 -5.93
C ALA A 97 -6.41 1.42 -6.55
N ASP A 98 -6.12 1.74 -7.81
CA ASP A 98 -6.85 2.76 -8.56
C ASP A 98 -8.27 2.31 -8.94
N ARG A 99 -8.52 0.99 -9.07
CA ARG A 99 -9.83 0.45 -9.50
C ARG A 99 -10.79 0.11 -8.36
N ILE A 100 -10.32 -0.57 -7.31
CA ILE A 100 -11.15 -1.00 -6.17
C ILE A 100 -10.94 -0.14 -4.91
N GLY A 101 -10.00 0.81 -4.97
CA GLY A 101 -9.64 1.71 -3.88
C GLY A 101 -8.40 1.25 -3.10
N ARG A 102 -7.67 2.22 -2.53
CA ARG A 102 -6.39 1.99 -1.85
C ARG A 102 -6.49 1.14 -0.58
N LYS A 103 -7.56 1.31 0.21
CA LYS A 103 -7.74 0.60 1.48
C LYS A 103 -7.85 -0.93 1.32
N PRO A 104 -8.75 -1.49 0.48
CA PRO A 104 -8.84 -2.94 0.33
C PRO A 104 -7.57 -3.56 -0.27
N VAL A 105 -6.90 -2.85 -1.19
CA VAL A 105 -5.63 -3.34 -1.75
C VAL A 105 -4.51 -3.35 -0.72
N PHE A 106 -4.43 -2.32 0.13
CA PHE A 106 -3.48 -2.32 1.23
C PHE A 106 -3.71 -3.48 2.21
N LEU A 107 -4.97 -3.80 2.52
CA LEU A 107 -5.29 -4.95 3.38
C LEU A 107 -4.97 -6.29 2.71
N LEU A 108 -5.20 -6.40 1.40
CA LEU A 108 -4.85 -7.58 0.60
C LEU A 108 -3.34 -7.81 0.60
N ASP A 109 -2.56 -6.75 0.37
CA ASP A 109 -1.09 -6.75 0.40
C ASP A 109 -0.55 -7.22 1.75
N MET A 110 -1.04 -6.63 2.85
CA MET A 110 -0.66 -7.07 4.20
C MET A 110 -1.05 -8.52 4.49
N GLY A 111 -2.19 -8.98 3.95
CA GLY A 111 -2.61 -10.38 4.06
C GLY A 111 -1.71 -11.33 3.29
N LEU A 112 -1.38 -10.99 2.04
CA LEU A 112 -0.45 -11.74 1.18
C LEU A 112 0.93 -11.85 1.85
N LEU A 113 1.46 -10.73 2.34
CA LEU A 113 2.73 -10.67 3.04
C LEU A 113 2.72 -11.57 4.29
N ALA A 114 1.68 -11.51 5.11
CA ALA A 114 1.58 -12.32 6.32
C ALA A 114 1.51 -13.82 6.01
N VAL A 115 0.71 -14.22 5.01
CA VAL A 115 0.59 -15.62 4.60
C VAL A 115 1.91 -16.13 3.99
N ALA A 116 2.53 -15.35 3.10
CA ALA A 116 3.78 -15.74 2.46
C ALA A 116 4.95 -15.81 3.46
N ALA A 117 5.00 -14.91 4.44
CA ALA A 117 5.96 -14.98 5.54
C ALA A 117 5.74 -16.23 6.41
N MET A 118 4.50 -16.60 6.71
CA MET A 118 4.18 -17.81 7.46
C MET A 118 4.57 -19.08 6.69
N VAL A 119 4.32 -19.13 5.37
CA VAL A 119 4.79 -20.23 4.51
C VAL A 119 6.32 -20.29 4.49
N SER A 120 7.00 -19.15 4.41
CA SER A 120 8.46 -19.05 4.44
C SER A 120 9.05 -19.54 5.77
N ALA A 121 8.34 -19.35 6.89
CA ALA A 121 8.77 -19.81 8.20
C ALA A 121 8.61 -21.33 8.40
N LEU A 122 7.68 -21.96 7.66
CA LEU A 122 7.32 -23.37 7.80
C LEU A 122 7.87 -24.25 6.67
N THR A 123 8.57 -23.69 5.70
CA THR A 123 9.08 -24.46 4.56
C THR A 123 10.39 -25.16 4.89
N TRP A 124 10.51 -26.41 4.47
CA TRP A 124 11.76 -27.17 4.43
C TRP A 124 12.22 -27.46 3.00
N ASP A 125 11.52 -26.91 2.00
CA ASP A 125 11.83 -27.07 0.59
C ASP A 125 12.32 -25.74 -0.01
N ALA A 126 13.41 -25.82 -0.77
CA ALA A 126 14.06 -24.65 -1.37
C ALA A 126 13.20 -23.98 -2.45
N TRP A 127 12.45 -24.76 -3.25
CA TRP A 127 11.62 -24.20 -4.32
C TRP A 127 10.38 -23.53 -3.76
N LEU A 128 9.78 -24.11 -2.73
CA LEU A 128 8.68 -23.49 -2.00
C LEU A 128 9.13 -22.20 -1.31
N LEU A 129 10.35 -22.16 -0.76
CA LEU A 129 10.93 -20.93 -0.20
C LEU A 129 11.10 -19.84 -1.28
N ILE A 130 11.62 -20.20 -2.46
CA ILE A 130 11.74 -19.28 -3.60
C ILE A 130 10.37 -18.73 -4.01
N ALA A 131 9.38 -19.61 -4.15
CA ALA A 131 8.02 -19.21 -4.49
C ALA A 131 7.40 -18.30 -3.43
N ALA A 132 7.60 -18.60 -2.15
CA ALA A 132 7.11 -17.78 -1.04
C ALA A 132 7.77 -16.39 -1.05
N GLN A 133 9.08 -16.29 -1.31
CA GLN A 133 9.75 -14.99 -1.44
C GLN A 133 9.27 -14.18 -2.64
N CYS A 134 8.88 -14.84 -3.73
CA CYS A 134 8.23 -14.19 -4.86
C CYS A 134 6.85 -13.60 -4.49
N VAL A 135 6.16 -14.14 -3.49
CA VAL A 135 4.87 -13.59 -3.01
C VAL A 135 5.07 -12.54 -1.93
N VAL A 136 6.15 -12.63 -1.14
CA VAL A 136 6.55 -11.59 -0.17
C VAL A 136 6.95 -10.29 -0.88
N GLY A 137 7.61 -10.43 -2.01
CA GLY A 137 8.02 -9.33 -2.88
C GLY A 137 6.86 -8.68 -3.59
#